data_AF-A0A2V6NTA2-F1
#
_entry.id   AF-A0A2V6NTA2-F1
#
_cell.length_a   1.000
_cell.length_b   1.000
_cell.length_c   1.000
_cell.angle_alpha   90.00
_cell.angle_beta   90.00
_cell.angle_gamma   90.00
#
_symmetry.space_group_name_H-M   'P 1'
#
loop_
_entity.id
_entity.type
_entity.pdbx_description
1 polymer ?
#
loop_
_entity_poly.entity_id
_entity_poly.type
_entity_poly.pdbx_seq_one_letter_code
_entity_poly.pdbx_strand_id
1 'polypeptide(L)'
;MNTSSALDPQSPQARAIYDLAIHSTVIFALIFVIVTGAIIYAIFRFRAWPGEPDPKQIPGNRKVEIAWTIIPFLIVIFLLAITLSAMNRADPPPAPLPDLVVTGHQFWWQVDYPGSGVITANEIHIPVGKPLS
;
A
#
# COMPACT_ATOMS: atom_id res chain seq x y z
N MET A 1 -22.43 -8.91 -14.39
CA MET A 1 -21.42 -7.90 -14.76
C MET A 1 -20.24 -8.12 -13.85
N ASN A 2 -19.10 -8.59 -14.37
CA ASN A 2 -17.87 -8.62 -13.59
C ASN A 2 -17.39 -7.17 -13.48
N THR A 3 -17.47 -6.59 -12.29
CA THR A 3 -17.01 -5.23 -12.04
C THR A 3 -15.51 -5.25 -11.89
N SER A 4 -14.79 -4.61 -12.82
CA SER A 4 -13.35 -4.36 -12.66
C SER A 4 -13.13 -3.49 -11.43
N SER A 5 -12.63 -4.08 -10.35
CA SER A 5 -12.38 -3.40 -9.07
C SER A 5 -10.93 -3.61 -8.64
N ALA A 6 -10.28 -2.55 -8.19
CA ALA A 6 -8.93 -2.62 -7.62
C ALA A 6 -8.87 -3.43 -6.32
N LEU A 7 -10.01 -3.65 -5.67
CA LEU A 7 -10.14 -4.44 -4.44
C LEU A 7 -10.41 -5.94 -4.71
N ASP A 8 -10.45 -6.36 -5.97
CA ASP A 8 -10.69 -7.74 -6.38
C ASP A 8 -9.55 -8.27 -7.27
N PRO A 9 -8.40 -8.67 -6.69
CA PRO A 9 -7.20 -9.01 -7.44
C PRO A 9 -7.35 -10.31 -8.24
N GLN A 10 -7.22 -10.19 -9.57
CA GLN A 10 -7.35 -11.31 -10.53
C GLN A 10 -6.01 -11.91 -10.99
N SER A 11 -4.88 -11.34 -10.59
CA SER A 11 -3.53 -11.87 -10.90
C SER A 11 -2.66 -11.99 -9.65
N PRO A 12 -1.63 -12.85 -9.66
CA PRO A 12 -0.67 -12.95 -8.55
C PRO A 12 0.01 -11.61 -8.22
N GLN A 13 0.33 -10.82 -9.25
CA GLN A 13 0.92 -9.48 -9.12
C GLN A 13 -0.08 -8.51 -8.45
N ALA A 14 -1.34 -8.49 -8.93
CA ALA A 14 -2.39 -7.68 -8.32
C ALA A 14 -2.65 -8.09 -6.86
N ARG A 15 -2.57 -9.39 -6.54
CA ARG A 15 -2.70 -9.90 -5.18
C ARG A 15 -1.58 -9.41 -4.27
N ALA A 16 -0.33 -9.38 -4.73
CA ALA A 16 0.78 -8.82 -3.96
C ALA A 16 0.57 -7.33 -3.62
N ILE A 17 0.06 -6.54 -4.58
CA ILE A 17 -0.26 -5.12 -4.37
C ILE A 17 -1.44 -4.98 -3.39
N TYR A 18 -2.49 -5.79 -3.57
CA TYR A 18 -3.66 -5.79 -2.70
C TYR A 18 -3.28 -6.14 -1.25
N ASP A 19 -2.48 -7.18 -1.04
CA ASP A 19 -2.02 -7.58 0.28
C ASP A 19 -1.24 -6.43 0.92
N LEU A 20 -0.30 -5.80 0.20
CA LEU A 20 0.42 -4.62 0.69
C LEU A 20 -0.53 -3.49 1.11
N ALA A 21 -1.56 -3.22 0.31
CA ALA A 21 -2.56 -2.19 0.60
C ALA A 21 -3.35 -2.51 1.87
N ILE A 22 -3.75 -3.78 2.08
CA ILE A 22 -4.46 -4.20 3.30
C ILE A 22 -3.56 -4.08 4.53
N HIS A 23 -2.32 -4.58 4.48
CA HIS A 23 -1.40 -4.52 5.62
C HIS A 23 -1.11 -3.07 6.04
N SER A 24 -0.82 -2.19 5.07
CA SER A 24 -0.57 -0.77 5.35
C SER A 24 -1.82 -0.07 5.89
N THR A 25 -2.99 -0.34 5.33
CA THR A 25 -4.27 0.21 5.81
C THR A 25 -4.55 -0.17 7.26
N VAL A 26 -4.35 -1.45 7.63
CA VAL A 26 -4.55 -1.92 9.01
C VAL A 26 -3.60 -1.22 9.99
N ILE A 27 -2.32 -1.08 9.62
CA ILE A 27 -1.32 -0.40 10.46
C ILE A 27 -1.69 1.07 10.65
N PHE A 28 -2.06 1.78 9.57
CA PHE A 28 -2.44 3.18 9.66
C PHE A 28 -3.75 3.38 10.44
N ALA A 29 -4.73 2.49 10.27
CA ALA A 29 -5.97 2.52 11.04
C ALA A 29 -5.70 2.33 12.54
N LEU A 30 -4.81 1.39 12.91
CA LEU A 30 -4.43 1.17 14.30
C LEU A 30 -3.75 2.41 14.91
N ILE A 31 -2.79 3.00 14.21
CA ILE A 31 -2.11 4.23 14.66
C ILE A 31 -3.12 5.36 14.83
N PHE A 32 -4.02 5.53 13.85
CA PHE A 32 -5.07 6.53 13.90
C PHE A 32 -5.97 6.37 15.12
N VAL A 33 -6.43 5.15 15.41
CA VAL A 33 -7.26 4.86 16.59
C VAL A 33 -6.51 5.16 17.89
N ILE A 34 -5.23 4.78 18.00
CA ILE A 34 -4.43 5.02 19.20
C ILE A 34 -4.22 6.52 19.44
N VAL A 35 -3.80 7.27 18.41
CA VAL A 35 -3.51 8.70 18.51
C VAL A 35 -4.79 9.49 18.77
N THR A 36 -5.82 9.26 17.96
CA THR A 36 -7.12 9.92 18.14
C THR A 36 -7.74 9.56 19.49
N GLY A 37 -7.65 8.31 19.92
CA GLY A 37 -8.10 7.86 21.24
C GLY A 37 -7.36 8.55 22.38
N ALA A 38 -6.04 8.69 22.29
CA ALA A 38 -5.23 9.40 23.28
C ALA A 38 -5.59 10.90 23.36
N ILE A 39 -5.82 11.55 22.22
CA ILE A 39 -6.27 12.94 22.15
C ILE A 39 -7.65 13.08 22.77
N ILE A 40 -8.61 12.24 22.39
CA ILE A 40 -9.97 12.24 22.95
C ILE A 40 -9.92 12.05 24.47
N TYR A 41 -9.14 11.07 24.94
CA TYR A 41 -8.92 10.84 26.36
C TYR A 41 -8.35 12.09 27.04
N ALA A 42 -7.34 12.73 26.46
CA ALA A 42 -6.73 13.92 27.03
C ALA A 42 -7.72 15.09 27.13
N ILE A 43 -8.54 15.30 26.08
CA ILE A 43 -9.58 16.33 26.04
C ILE A 43 -10.59 16.12 27.18
N PHE A 44 -11.08 14.89 27.38
CA PHE A 44 -12.08 14.64 28.42
C PHE A 44 -11.49 14.59 29.83
N ARG A 45 -10.28 14.04 29.99
CA ARG A 45 -9.66 13.80 31.29
C ARG A 45 -9.01 15.04 31.89
N PHE A 46 -8.41 15.90 31.05
CA PHE A 46 -7.67 17.10 31.47
C PHE A 46 -8.43 18.39 31.12
N ARG A 47 -9.75 18.31 30.96
CA ARG A 47 -10.62 19.48 30.77
C ARG A 47 -10.60 20.35 32.03
N ALA A 48 -10.06 21.56 31.92
CA ALA A 48 -10.03 22.53 33.02
C ALA A 48 -11.43 22.99 33.41
N TRP A 49 -11.71 23.04 34.72
CA TRP A 49 -12.94 23.59 35.30
C TRP A 49 -12.70 24.93 35.99
N PRO A 50 -13.73 25.79 36.12
CA PRO A 50 -13.60 27.06 36.82
C PRO A 50 -13.12 26.86 38.27
N GLY A 51 -12.00 27.48 38.63
CA GLY A 51 -11.42 27.41 39.98
C GLY A 51 -10.39 26.31 40.21
N GLU A 52 -10.03 25.51 39.20
CA GLU A 52 -8.91 24.57 39.34
C GLU A 52 -7.56 25.28 39.40
N PRO A 53 -6.63 24.81 40.26
CA PRO A 53 -5.26 25.33 40.32
C PRO A 53 -4.49 24.99 39.04
N ASP A 54 -3.46 25.78 38.75
CA ASP A 54 -2.61 25.56 37.57
C ASP A 54 -2.01 24.14 37.55
N PRO A 55 -1.96 23.49 36.38
CA PRO A 55 -1.43 22.16 36.25
C PRO A 55 0.06 22.13 36.58
N LYS A 56 0.51 21.00 37.14
CA LYS A 56 1.92 20.75 37.43
C LYS A 56 2.76 20.92 36.15
N GLN A 57 3.74 21.83 36.20
CA GLN A 57 4.67 22.05 35.11
C GLN A 57 5.66 20.89 35.04
N ILE A 58 5.53 20.05 34.00
CA ILE A 58 6.41 18.91 33.76
C ILE A 58 7.26 19.24 32.52
N PRO A 59 8.58 19.47 32.66
CA PRO A 59 9.41 19.96 31.57
C PRO A 59 9.69 18.94 30.45
N GLY A 60 9.33 17.66 30.64
CA GLY A 60 9.47 16.61 29.64
C GLY A 60 9.80 15.26 30.24
N ASN A 61 9.84 14.22 29.39
CA ASN A 61 10.26 12.89 29.80
C ASN A 61 11.08 12.23 28.69
N ARG A 62 12.40 12.26 28.85
CA ARG A 62 13.34 11.70 27.89
C ARG A 62 13.07 10.23 27.53
N LYS A 63 12.55 9.42 28.47
CA LYS A 63 12.21 8.03 28.19
C LYS A 63 11.00 7.92 27.25
N VAL A 64 10.00 8.77 27.43
CA VAL A 64 8.82 8.85 26.56
C VAL A 64 9.22 9.36 25.18
N GLU A 65 10.10 10.35 25.13
CA GLU A 65 10.63 10.91 23.88
C GLU A 65 11.38 9.88 23.03
N ILE A 66 12.20 9.05 23.67
CA ILE A 66 12.89 7.96 22.98
C ILE A 66 11.88 6.91 22.50
N ALA A 67 10.94 6.51 23.36
CA ALA A 67 9.94 5.49 23.02
C ALA A 67 9.09 5.89 21.81
N TRP A 68 8.55 7.11 21.79
CA TRP A 68 7.71 7.58 20.67
C TRP A 68 8.48 7.84 19.38
N THR A 69 9.82 7.85 19.41
CA THR A 69 10.66 8.07 18.22
C THR A 69 11.04 6.73 17.61
N ILE A 70 11.41 5.77 18.46
CA ILE A 70 11.78 4.41 18.04
C ILE A 70 10.57 3.67 17.47
N ILE A 71 9.39 3.82 18.07
CA ILE A 71 8.19 3.09 17.62
C ILE A 71 7.83 3.43 16.16
N PRO A 72 7.63 4.70 15.75
CA PRO A 72 7.37 5.06 14.35
C PRO A 72 8.52 4.66 13.43
N PHE A 73 9.77 4.81 13.87
CA PHE A 73 10.93 4.40 13.08
C PHE A 73 10.88 2.90 12.72
N LEU A 74 10.62 2.03 13.71
CA LEU A 74 10.50 0.59 13.48
C LEU A 74 9.31 0.23 12.58
N ILE A 75 8.18 0.93 12.72
CA ILE A 75 7.01 0.74 11.86
C ILE A 75 7.37 1.05 10.40
N VAL A 76 8.08 2.14 10.13
CA VAL A 76 8.51 2.50 8.76
C VAL A 76 9.47 1.46 8.19
N ILE A 77 10.44 0.97 8.97
CA ILE A 77 11.35 -0.09 8.53
C ILE A 77 10.59 -1.38 8.16
N PHE A 78 9.59 -1.74 8.98
CA PHE A 78 8.74 -2.89 8.67
C PHE A 78 7.92 -2.68 7.38
N LEU A 79 7.30 -1.51 7.22
CA LEU A 79 6.56 -1.15 6.00
C LEU A 79 7.45 -1.17 4.76
N LEU A 80 8.69 -0.70 4.88
CA LEU A 80 9.67 -0.77 3.79
C LEU A 80 9.96 -2.21 3.39
N ALA A 81 10.20 -3.09 4.36
CA ALA A 81 10.50 -4.50 4.09
C ALA A 81 9.37 -5.21 3.33
N ILE A 82 8.11 -5.02 3.75
CA ILE A 82 6.95 -5.60 3.05
C ILE A 82 6.76 -4.98 1.66
N THR A 83 7.06 -3.68 1.50
CA THR A 83 6.95 -2.98 0.21
C THR A 83 7.96 -3.54 -0.78
N LEU A 84 9.24 -3.68 -0.38
CA LEU A 84 10.27 -4.27 -1.23
C LEU A 84 9.93 -5.71 -1.63
N SER A 85 9.37 -6.50 -0.70
CA SER A 85 8.91 -7.85 -1.01
C SER A 85 7.76 -7.87 -2.02
N ALA A 86 6.78 -6.97 -1.87
CA ALA A 86 5.65 -6.85 -2.79
C ALA A 86 6.09 -6.35 -4.18
N MET A 87 7.01 -5.38 -4.26
CA MET A 87 7.56 -4.87 -5.52
C MET A 87 8.22 -6.00 -6.33
N ASN A 88 9.08 -6.81 -5.69
CA ASN A 88 9.73 -7.94 -6.35
C ASN A 88 8.75 -9.00 -6.89
N ARG A 89 7.54 -9.10 -6.31
CA ARG A 89 6.49 -10.03 -6.77
C ARG A 89 5.61 -9.41 -7.85
N ALA A 90 5.38 -8.11 -7.78
CA ALA A 90 4.52 -7.38 -8.70
C ALA A 90 5.23 -7.05 -10.02
N ASP A 91 6.55 -6.85 -9.98
CA ASP A 91 7.39 -6.45 -11.11
C ASP A 91 8.56 -7.44 -11.27
N PRO A 92 8.31 -8.66 -11.80
CA PRO A 92 9.37 -9.62 -12.05
C PRO A 92 10.30 -9.14 -13.18
N PRO A 93 11.57 -9.61 -13.23
CA PRO A 93 12.49 -9.26 -14.30
C PRO A 93 11.89 -9.60 -15.69
N PRO A 94 12.13 -8.75 -16.71
CA PRO A 94 11.61 -8.99 -18.05
C PRO A 94 12.18 -10.28 -18.64
N ALA A 95 11.36 -11.04 -19.35
CA ALA A 95 11.85 -12.21 -20.06
C ALA A 95 12.69 -11.83 -21.28
N PRO A 96 13.67 -12.67 -21.68
CA PRO A 96 14.49 -12.42 -22.87
C PRO A 96 13.69 -12.32 -24.18
N LEU A 97 12.57 -13.04 -24.27
CA LEU A 97 11.57 -12.89 -25.33
C LEU A 97 10.20 -12.64 -24.67
N PRO A 98 9.56 -11.49 -24.92
CA PRO A 98 8.21 -11.21 -24.41
C PRO A 98 7.15 -12.01 -25.18
N ASP A 99 6.11 -12.43 -24.47
CA ASP A 99 4.94 -13.10 -25.05
C ASP A 99 4.04 -12.08 -25.77
N LEU A 100 4.05 -10.83 -25.32
CA LEU A 100 3.23 -9.74 -25.80
C LEU A 100 4.02 -8.44 -25.85
N VAL A 101 3.88 -7.66 -26.93
CA VAL A 101 4.37 -6.28 -27.00
C VAL A 101 3.18 -5.37 -27.17
N VAL A 102 3.01 -4.43 -26.25
CA VAL A 102 1.89 -3.47 -26.28
C VAL A 102 2.43 -2.09 -26.58
N THR A 103 1.98 -1.51 -27.70
CA THR A 103 2.37 -0.17 -28.13
C THR A 103 1.19 0.79 -27.98
N GLY A 104 1.40 1.90 -27.25
CA GLY A 104 0.41 2.95 -27.09
C GLY A 104 0.45 3.96 -28.23
N HIS A 105 -0.67 4.13 -28.92
CA HIS A 105 -0.89 5.19 -29.92
C HIS A 105 -1.94 6.17 -29.42
N GLN A 106 -1.95 7.38 -29.97
CA GLN A 106 -3.06 8.31 -29.77
C GLN A 106 -4.18 7.96 -30.77
N PHE A 107 -5.35 7.44 -30.40
CA PHE A 107 -5.89 7.09 -29.07
C PHE A 107 -6.25 5.59 -28.97
N TRP A 108 -5.35 4.73 -29.43
CA TRP A 108 -5.58 3.29 -29.55
C TRP A 108 -4.35 2.47 -29.14
N TRP A 109 -4.53 1.19 -28.87
CA TRP A 109 -3.45 0.30 -28.46
C TRP A 109 -3.20 -0.77 -29.51
N GLN A 110 -1.95 -0.95 -29.92
CA GLN A 110 -1.53 -2.09 -30.74
C GLN A 110 -0.94 -3.17 -29.86
N VAL A 111 -1.23 -4.42 -30.20
CA VAL A 111 -0.83 -5.59 -29.43
C VAL A 111 -0.21 -6.59 -30.41
N ASP A 112 1.08 -6.82 -30.27
CA ASP A 112 1.84 -7.75 -31.10
C ASP A 112 2.09 -9.04 -30.32
N TYR A 113 1.89 -10.20 -30.97
CA TYR A 113 2.14 -11.53 -30.41
C TYR A 113 3.35 -12.17 -31.15
N PRO A 114 4.61 -11.93 -30.71
CA PRO A 114 5.80 -12.30 -31.48
C PRO A 114 5.87 -13.80 -31.83
N GLY A 115 5.39 -14.66 -30.93
CA GLY A 115 5.40 -16.11 -31.14
C GLY A 115 4.45 -16.62 -32.24
N SER A 116 3.40 -15.85 -32.58
CA SER A 116 2.42 -16.22 -33.62
C SER A 116 2.43 -15.30 -34.85
N GLY A 117 3.05 -14.12 -34.73
CA GLY A 117 3.02 -13.07 -35.75
C GLY A 117 1.69 -12.34 -35.88
N VAL A 118 0.70 -12.63 -35.02
CA VAL A 118 -0.59 -11.95 -35.00
C VAL A 118 -0.43 -10.55 -34.40
N ILE A 119 -1.16 -9.58 -34.95
CA ILE A 119 -1.26 -8.20 -34.45
C ILE A 119 -2.74 -7.87 -34.28
N THR A 120 -3.11 -7.33 -33.13
CA THR A 120 -4.48 -6.86 -32.84
C THR A 120 -4.48 -5.40 -32.41
N ALA A 121 -5.66 -4.76 -32.53
CA ALA A 121 -5.88 -3.38 -32.12
C ALA A 121 -6.97 -3.32 -31.05
N ASN A 122 -6.72 -2.63 -29.95
CA ASN A 122 -7.63 -2.41 -28.80
C ASN A 122 -8.17 -3.68 -28.10
N GLU A 123 -7.74 -4.87 -28.52
CA GLU A 123 -8.18 -6.14 -27.97
C GLU A 123 -6.97 -7.03 -27.70
N ILE A 124 -6.96 -7.65 -26.52
CA ILE A 124 -5.90 -8.53 -26.03
C ILE A 124 -6.55 -9.83 -25.55
N HIS A 125 -6.07 -10.97 -26.04
CA HIS A 125 -6.55 -12.29 -25.63
C HIS A 125 -5.44 -13.02 -24.88
N ILE A 126 -5.68 -13.30 -23.59
CA ILE A 126 -4.70 -13.92 -22.70
C ILE A 126 -5.26 -15.26 -22.19
N PRO A 127 -4.51 -16.37 -22.33
CA PRO A 127 -4.91 -17.63 -21.74
C PRO A 127 -4.83 -17.57 -20.20
N VAL A 128 -5.89 -18.04 -19.54
CA VAL A 128 -5.95 -18.05 -18.08
C VAL A 128 -4.97 -19.07 -17.51
N GLY A 129 -4.27 -18.70 -16.44
CA GLY A 129 -3.36 -19.59 -15.71
C GLY A 129 -1.96 -19.77 -16.31
N LYS A 130 -1.68 -19.12 -17.45
CA LYS A 130 -0.32 -19.07 -18.00
C LYS A 130 0.37 -17.77 -17.56
N PRO A 131 1.53 -17.81 -16.88
CA PRO A 131 2.31 -16.61 -16.66
C PRO A 131 2.76 -16.08 -18.03
N LEU A 132 2.55 -14.79 -18.25
CA LEU A 132 3.05 -14.08 -19.42
C LEU A 132 4.18 -13.15 -19.02
N SER A 133 5.12 -12.99 -19.92
CA SER A 133 6.20 -12.01 -19.81
C SER A 133 6.09 -10.88 -20.81
#